data_AF-F9RW60-F1
#
_entry.id   AF-F9RW60-F1
#
_cell.length_a   1.000
_cell.length_b   1.000
_cell.length_c   1.000
_cell.angle_alpha   90.00
_cell.angle_beta   90.00
_cell.angle_gamma   90.00
#
_symmetry.space_group_name_H-M   'P 1'
#
loop_
_entity.id
_entity.type
_entity.pdbx_description
1 polymer ?
#
loop_
_entity_poly.entity_id
_entity_poly.type
_entity_poly.pdbx_seq_one_letter_code
_entity_poly.pdbx_strand_id
1 'polypeptide(L)'
;MSKEGSVAPKERVNIKYIPSTGDAQAEIELPLKTLVVGDFKGHAEETPLEERESVSVDKNNFEAVMRESNLKISTTVANKLSDDENAELPIELSFKSLADFSPDAVATQVPELN
;
A
#
# COMPACT_ATOMS: atom_id res chain seq x y z
N MET A 1 -1.73 28.39 18.20
CA MET A 1 -0.29 28.02 18.22
C MET A 1 0.45 29.05 17.40
N SER A 2 1.14 29.97 18.07
CA SER A 2 1.61 31.24 17.51
C SER A 2 2.65 31.05 16.39
N LYS A 3 2.34 31.53 15.18
CA LYS A 3 3.28 31.70 14.06
C LYS A 3 4.07 33.02 14.21
N GLU A 4 4.57 33.32 15.40
CA GLU A 4 5.36 34.53 15.60
C GLU A 4 6.85 34.21 15.45
N GLY A 5 7.40 34.65 14.32
CA GLY A 5 8.80 34.50 13.99
C GLY A 5 9.73 35.12 15.03
N SER A 6 10.90 34.50 15.18
CA SER A 6 11.93 34.83 16.17
C SER A 6 12.30 36.31 16.17
N VAL A 7 12.29 36.93 17.35
CA VAL A 7 12.80 38.29 17.58
C VAL A 7 14.10 38.17 18.39
N ALA A 8 15.20 38.71 17.86
CA ALA A 8 16.50 38.73 18.54
C ALA A 8 16.51 39.69 19.76
N PRO A 9 17.42 39.51 20.74
CA PRO A 9 17.45 40.31 21.96
C PRO A 9 17.71 41.80 21.68
N LYS A 10 17.26 42.63 22.63
CA LYS A 10 17.07 44.09 22.51
C LYS A 10 18.36 44.86 22.19
N GLU A 11 18.72 44.95 20.90
CA GLU A 11 19.47 46.09 20.36
C GLU A 11 18.51 47.20 19.90
N ARG A 12 19.02 48.42 19.69
CA ARG A 12 18.21 49.64 19.45
C ARG A 12 17.34 49.58 18.19
N VAL A 13 17.57 48.62 17.30
CA VAL A 13 16.79 48.41 16.07
C VAL A 13 16.49 46.93 15.90
N ASN A 14 15.21 46.57 15.93
CA ASN A 14 14.72 45.22 15.62
C ASN A 14 14.02 45.25 14.26
N ILE A 15 14.56 44.52 13.27
CA ILE A 15 13.95 44.37 11.95
C ILE A 15 13.05 43.13 11.97
N LYS A 16 11.72 43.33 11.85
CA LYS A 16 10.75 42.24 11.72
C LYS A 16 10.18 42.26 10.30
N TYR A 17 10.34 41.15 9.58
CA TYR A 17 9.63 40.95 8.32
C TYR A 17 8.16 40.62 8.62
N ILE A 18 7.25 41.47 8.16
CA ILE A 18 5.81 41.25 8.23
C ILE A 18 5.33 41.12 6.78
N PRO A 19 4.93 39.92 6.32
CA PRO A 19 4.39 39.78 4.98
C PRO A 19 3.08 40.59 4.88
N SER A 20 2.95 41.39 3.82
CA SER A 20 1.79 42.26 3.58
C SER A 20 0.60 41.46 3.04
N THR A 21 0.05 40.54 3.83
CA THR A 21 -1.14 39.75 3.45
C THR A 21 -2.46 40.44 3.79
N GLY A 22 -2.43 41.60 4.46
CA GLY A 22 -3.64 42.32 4.88
C GLY A 22 -4.56 41.42 5.71
N ASP A 23 -5.86 41.44 5.40
CA ASP A 23 -6.90 40.59 6.00
C ASP A 23 -7.20 39.31 5.18
N ALA A 24 -6.35 38.97 4.19
CA ALA A 24 -6.57 37.81 3.34
C ALA A 24 -6.50 36.52 4.17
N GLN A 25 -7.57 35.73 4.13
CA GLN A 25 -7.59 34.40 4.74
C GLN A 25 -6.83 33.43 3.84
N ALA A 26 -5.97 32.62 4.44
CA ALA A 26 -5.28 31.56 3.71
C ALA A 26 -6.28 30.46 3.34
N GLU A 27 -6.43 30.21 2.04
CA GLU A 27 -7.18 29.07 1.53
C GLU A 27 -6.27 27.83 1.47
N ILE A 28 -6.82 26.67 1.80
CA ILE A 28 -6.14 25.38 1.71
C ILE A 28 -6.89 24.56 0.67
N GLU A 29 -6.19 24.16 -0.39
CA GLU A 29 -6.75 23.26 -1.39
C GLU A 29 -6.79 21.83 -0.86
N LEU A 30 -7.93 21.16 -1.07
CA LEU A 30 -8.09 19.76 -0.71
C LEU A 30 -7.71 18.86 -1.90
N PRO A 31 -6.91 17.81 -1.68
CA PRO A 31 -6.56 16.89 -2.76
C PRO A 31 -7.78 16.06 -3.19
N LEU A 32 -7.85 15.75 -4.48
CA LEU A 32 -8.78 14.73 -4.99
C LEU A 32 -8.30 13.35 -4.52
N LYS A 33 -8.93 12.83 -3.46
CA LYS A 33 -8.63 11.50 -2.91
C LYS A 33 -9.71 10.51 -3.36
N THR A 34 -9.29 9.45 -4.05
CA THR A 34 -10.17 8.37 -4.50
C THR A 34 -10.05 7.16 -3.58
N LEU A 35 -11.16 6.48 -3.31
CA LEU A 35 -11.19 5.19 -2.59
C LEU A 35 -11.48 4.07 -3.58
N VAL A 36 -10.55 3.11 -3.69
CA VAL A 36 -10.74 1.90 -4.50
C VAL A 36 -11.18 0.78 -3.58
N VAL A 37 -12.34 0.18 -3.87
CA VAL A 37 -12.93 -0.90 -3.06
C VAL A 37 -13.06 -2.13 -3.93
N GLY A 38 -12.65 -3.28 -3.40
CA GLY A 38 -12.69 -4.55 -4.10
C GLY A 38 -12.19 -5.69 -3.22
N ASP A 39 -12.29 -6.90 -3.74
CA ASP A 39 -11.65 -8.06 -3.13
C ASP A 39 -10.18 -8.11 -3.57
N PHE A 40 -9.30 -7.77 -2.63
CA PHE A 40 -7.85 -7.72 -2.87
C PHE A 40 -7.11 -8.91 -2.26
N LYS A 41 -7.81 -9.82 -1.58
CA LYS A 41 -7.21 -11.00 -0.92
C LYS A 41 -7.85 -12.28 -1.48
N GLY A 42 -7.27 -13.43 -1.15
CA GLY A 42 -7.82 -14.73 -1.52
C GLY A 42 -8.91 -15.24 -0.56
N HIS A 43 -9.32 -14.44 0.42
CA HIS A 43 -10.27 -14.85 1.47
C HIS A 43 -11.03 -13.66 2.04
N ALA A 44 -12.20 -13.94 2.64
CA ALA A 44 -12.91 -12.96 3.44
C ALA A 44 -12.17 -12.73 4.78
N GLU A 45 -12.14 -11.49 5.25
CA GLU A 45 -11.68 -11.17 6.60
C GLU A 45 -12.84 -11.26 7.60
N GLU A 46 -12.55 -11.76 8.80
CA GLU A 46 -13.52 -11.86 9.90
C GLU A 46 -13.80 -10.50 10.55
N THR A 47 -12.85 -9.56 10.44
CA THR A 47 -12.97 -8.22 11.03
C THR A 47 -14.17 -7.46 10.43
N PRO A 48 -15.05 -6.85 11.23
CA PRO A 48 -16.13 -6.01 10.73
C PRO A 48 -15.63 -4.86 9.86
N LEU A 49 -16.40 -4.46 8.85
CA LEU A 49 -15.99 -3.43 7.89
C LEU A 49 -15.62 -2.09 8.56
N GLU A 50 -16.32 -1.70 9.63
CA GLU A 50 -16.08 -0.46 10.37
C GLU A 50 -14.75 -0.44 11.15
N GLU A 51 -14.18 -1.61 11.44
CA GLU A 51 -12.89 -1.76 12.10
C GLU A 51 -11.73 -1.91 11.10
N ARG A 52 -12.01 -2.07 9.79
CA ARG A 52 -10.99 -2.20 8.76
C ARG A 52 -10.45 -0.83 8.35
N GLU A 53 -9.13 -0.69 8.37
CA GLU A 53 -8.46 0.55 7.96
C GLU A 53 -8.18 0.59 6.45
N SER A 54 -8.34 1.77 5.84
CA SER A 54 -7.91 2.00 4.47
C SER A 54 -6.40 2.24 4.40
N VAL A 55 -5.72 1.60 3.45
CA VAL A 55 -4.29 1.80 3.23
C VAL A 55 -4.07 2.84 2.13
N SER A 56 -3.20 3.82 2.37
CA SER A 56 -2.81 4.81 1.37
C SER A 56 -1.74 4.25 0.44
N VAL A 57 -1.99 4.32 -0.87
CA VAL A 57 -1.11 3.77 -1.90
C VAL A 57 -0.63 4.87 -2.84
N ASP A 58 0.68 4.90 -3.08
CA ASP A 58 1.34 5.73 -4.08
C ASP A 58 2.42 4.91 -4.82
N LYS A 59 3.12 5.55 -5.78
CA LYS A 59 4.13 4.88 -6.60
C LYS A 59 5.36 4.41 -5.83
N ASN A 60 5.64 5.01 -4.67
CA ASN A 60 6.83 4.73 -3.88
C ASN A 60 6.57 3.64 -2.83
N ASN A 61 5.31 3.43 -2.42
CA ASN A 61 4.95 2.48 -1.38
C ASN A 61 4.19 1.24 -1.87
N PHE A 62 3.87 1.15 -3.17
CA PHE A 62 3.04 0.07 -3.73
C PHE A 62 3.52 -1.34 -3.36
N GLU A 63 4.81 -1.65 -3.57
CA GLU A 63 5.37 -2.96 -3.24
C GLU A 63 5.37 -3.24 -1.73
N ALA A 64 5.58 -2.21 -0.90
CA ALA A 64 5.52 -2.37 0.54
C ALA A 64 4.09 -2.73 0.98
N VAL A 65 3.08 -2.06 0.45
CA VAL A 65 1.68 -2.37 0.71
C VAL A 65 1.33 -3.81 0.30
N MET A 66 1.79 -4.24 -0.89
CA MET A 66 1.59 -5.63 -1.33
C MET A 66 2.24 -6.63 -0.37
N ARG A 67 3.48 -6.40 0.04
CA ARG A 67 4.19 -7.28 0.97
C ARG A 67 3.49 -7.40 2.32
N GLU A 68 3.05 -6.28 2.89
CA GLU A 68 2.35 -6.28 4.20
C GLU A 68 0.94 -6.87 4.10
N SER A 69 0.32 -6.84 2.91
CA SER A 69 -1.02 -7.41 2.70
C SER A 69 -1.06 -8.95 2.78
N ASN A 70 0.10 -9.62 2.70
CA ASN A 70 0.25 -11.07 2.83
C ASN A 70 -0.68 -11.85 1.88
N LEU A 71 -0.65 -11.50 0.59
CA LEU A 71 -1.44 -12.17 -0.43
C LEU A 71 -1.06 -13.65 -0.54
N LYS A 72 -2.04 -14.52 -0.33
CA LYS A 72 -1.89 -15.97 -0.46
C LYS A 72 -2.99 -16.56 -1.30
N ILE A 73 -2.63 -17.54 -2.12
CA ILE A 73 -3.58 -18.35 -2.89
C ILE A 73 -3.28 -19.81 -2.57
N SER A 74 -4.26 -20.51 -2.02
CA SER A 74 -4.24 -21.96 -1.87
C SER A 74 -5.33 -22.53 -2.76
N THR A 75 -4.95 -23.35 -3.73
CA THR A 75 -5.89 -23.93 -4.69
C THR A 75 -5.36 -25.26 -5.22
N THR A 76 -6.24 -26.04 -5.83
CA THR A 76 -5.89 -27.31 -6.44
C THR A 76 -6.04 -27.19 -7.95
N VAL A 77 -5.00 -27.54 -8.68
CA VAL A 77 -4.97 -27.52 -10.15
C VAL A 77 -4.80 -28.92 -10.71
N ALA A 78 -5.13 -29.13 -11.98
CA ALA A 78 -4.88 -30.40 -12.64
C ALA A 78 -3.37 -30.67 -12.73
N ASN A 79 -2.94 -31.86 -12.31
CA ASN A 79 -1.55 -32.27 -12.42
C ASN A 79 -1.27 -32.76 -13.85
N LYS A 80 -0.31 -32.12 -14.52
CA LYS A 80 0.15 -32.50 -15.88
C LYS A 80 1.60 -33.01 -15.89
N LEU A 81 2.17 -33.29 -14.72
CA LEU A 81 3.50 -33.88 -14.57
C LEU A 81 3.47 -35.41 -14.55
N SER A 82 2.29 -36.00 -14.32
CA SER A 82 2.03 -37.44 -14.40
C SER A 82 1.14 -37.78 -15.61
N ASP A 83 1.19 -39.05 -16.03
CA ASP A 83 0.34 -39.59 -17.10
C ASP A 83 -1.11 -39.90 -16.64
N ASP A 84 -1.45 -39.62 -15.38
CA ASP A 84 -2.78 -39.83 -14.82
C ASP A 84 -3.67 -38.60 -15.06
N GLU A 85 -4.70 -38.76 -15.88
CA GLU A 85 -5.61 -37.67 -16.24
C GLU A 85 -6.45 -37.12 -15.08
N ASN A 86 -6.61 -37.89 -13.99
CA ASN A 86 -7.35 -37.46 -12.80
C ASN A 86 -6.44 -36.97 -11.66
N ALA A 87 -5.13 -36.90 -11.90
CA ALA A 87 -4.21 -36.41 -10.89
C ALA A 87 -4.43 -34.91 -10.65
N GLU A 88 -4.47 -34.53 -9.37
CA GLU A 88 -4.57 -33.15 -8.91
C GLU A 88 -3.28 -32.74 -8.19
N LEU A 89 -2.96 -31.45 -8.25
CA LEU A 89 -1.80 -30.85 -7.60
C LEU A 89 -2.27 -29.68 -6.73
N PRO A 90 -2.27 -29.81 -5.40
CA PRO A 90 -2.48 -28.67 -4.51
C PRO A 90 -1.27 -27.74 -4.58
N ILE A 91 -1.53 -26.43 -4.69
CA ILE A 91 -0.50 -25.39 -4.71
C ILE A 91 -0.79 -24.33 -3.65
N GLU A 92 0.28 -23.81 -3.05
CA GLU A 92 0.24 -22.68 -2.13
C GLU A 92 1.19 -21.60 -2.61
N LEU A 93 0.64 -20.47 -3.03
CA LEU A 93 1.39 -19.34 -3.55
C LEU A 93 1.33 -18.17 -2.57
N SER A 94 2.45 -17.46 -2.42
CA SER A 94 2.58 -16.25 -1.63
C SER A 94 3.18 -15.13 -2.48
N PHE A 95 2.53 -13.96 -2.47
CA PHE A 95 2.93 -12.81 -3.28
C PHE A 95 3.34 -11.65 -2.37
N LYS A 96 4.53 -11.09 -2.62
CA LYS A 96 5.09 -9.94 -1.90
C LYS A 96 5.29 -8.73 -2.81
N SER A 97 5.41 -8.95 -4.12
CA SER A 97 5.63 -7.94 -5.15
C SER A 97 4.90 -8.31 -6.44
N LEU A 98 4.88 -7.40 -7.41
CA LEU A 98 4.34 -7.71 -8.75
C LEU A 98 5.17 -8.76 -9.49
N ALA A 99 6.47 -8.87 -9.20
CA ALA A 99 7.33 -9.86 -9.84
C ALA A 99 6.95 -11.29 -9.47
N ASP A 100 6.29 -11.49 -8.33
CA ASP A 100 5.89 -12.83 -7.85
C ASP A 100 4.75 -13.44 -8.67
N PHE A 101 4.10 -12.65 -9.54
CA PHE A 101 3.14 -13.15 -10.53
C PHE A 101 3.80 -13.68 -11.80
N SER A 102 5.12 -13.56 -11.93
CA SER A 102 5.85 -14.13 -13.06
C SER A 102 5.90 -15.67 -12.98
N PRO A 103 5.92 -16.39 -14.12
CA PRO A 103 6.03 -17.84 -14.14
C PRO A 103 7.26 -18.37 -13.39
N ASP A 104 8.39 -17.65 -13.46
CA ASP A 104 9.63 -18.01 -12.78
C ASP A 104 9.46 -18.03 -11.25
N ALA A 105 8.80 -17.00 -10.71
CA ALA A 105 8.53 -16.89 -9.27
C ALA A 105 7.47 -17.90 -8.81
N VAL A 106 6.48 -18.20 -9.66
CA VAL A 106 5.47 -19.24 -9.38
C VAL A 106 6.11 -20.62 -9.36
N ALA A 107 6.92 -20.97 -10.37
CA ALA A 107 7.61 -22.26 -10.41
C ALA A 107 8.54 -22.46 -9.21
N THR A 108 9.25 -21.39 -8.81
CA THR A 108 10.11 -21.42 -7.61
C THR A 108 9.35 -21.77 -6.33
N GLN A 109 8.04 -21.46 -6.25
CA GLN A 109 7.20 -21.73 -5.09
C GLN A 109 6.50 -23.10 -5.12
N VAL A 110 6.52 -23.80 -6.26
CA VAL A 110 5.91 -25.12 -6.43
C VAL A 110 7.02 -26.16 -6.51
N PRO A 111 7.30 -26.93 -5.44
CA PRO A 111 8.43 -27.86 -5.39
C PRO A 111 8.49 -28.87 -6.54
N GLU A 112 7.34 -29.24 -7.09
CA GLU A 112 7.19 -30.17 -8.21
C GLU A 112 7.68 -29.60 -9.56
N LEU A 113 7.92 -28.28 -9.64
CA LEU A 113 8.40 -27.58 -10.84
C LEU A 113 9.88 -27.16 -10.76
N ASN A 114 10.55 -27.39 -9.61
CA ASN A 114 11.96 -27.02 -9.37
C ASN A 114 12.94 -28.16 -9.58
#